data_AF-A0A7V0UIH4-F1
#
_entry.id   AF-A0A7V0UIH4-F1
#
_cell.length_a   1.000
_cell.length_b   1.000
_cell.length_c   1.000
_cell.angle_alpha   90.00
_cell.angle_beta   90.00
_cell.angle_gamma   90.00
#
_symmetry.space_group_name_H-M   'P 1'
#
loop_
_entity.id
_entity.type
_entity.pdbx_description
1 polymer ?
#
loop_
_entity_poly.entity_id
_entity_poly.type
_entity_poly.pdbx_seq_one_letter_code
_entity_poly.pdbx_strand_id
1 'polypeptide(L)'
;MKWLHNWWRQPQRVWLRRAVFQVHLWIGIGIGLYIVMLSLTGSVLVYRTELDRWLATPRPQFDANAQRLSKEELQAAARRAYPGYDIVEVRDRITRRNPAAAIYLERDGATKERLFNPYTGEDLGDVTTKGQFLVLWLAQLHDDLLMDMSGRFWNGIGSALATILVLTGSVVWWPGIQRWRRSLGVSVAGGWRRFTWDLHSAAGFWLFPFLLMWSVSGFYLGIPQPFTDLVDAISDPQAQGERPGDVALYWLARLHFGRWRNGPLKALWAAVGLAPAVMFITGLVMWWNRVLRRRGV
;
A
#
# COMPACT_ATOMS: atom_id res chain seq x y z
N MET A 1 25.01 1.62 -37.76
CA MET A 1 23.97 0.63 -37.38
C MET A 1 22.56 1.12 -37.76
N LYS A 2 21.95 0.60 -38.84
CA LYS A 2 20.58 0.97 -39.29
C LYS A 2 19.52 0.81 -38.21
N TRP A 3 19.72 -0.14 -37.29
CA TRP A 3 18.84 -0.40 -36.15
C TRP A 3 18.73 0.76 -35.16
N LEU A 4 19.86 1.36 -34.74
CA LEU A 4 19.86 2.52 -33.83
C LEU A 4 19.16 3.75 -34.44
N HIS A 5 19.39 3.99 -35.73
CA HIS A 5 18.72 5.06 -36.46
C HIS A 5 17.19 4.85 -36.49
N ASN A 6 16.75 3.62 -36.75
CA ASN A 6 15.34 3.25 -36.75
C ASN A 6 14.72 3.35 -35.36
N TRP A 7 15.43 2.96 -34.30
CA TRP A 7 14.97 3.13 -32.91
C TRP A 7 14.76 4.61 -32.56
N TRP A 8 15.68 5.47 -32.97
CA TRP A 8 15.63 6.90 -32.66
C TRP A 8 14.48 7.63 -33.37
N ARG A 9 14.23 7.31 -34.64
CA ARG A 9 13.23 8.02 -35.47
C ARG A 9 11.89 7.30 -35.62
N GLN A 10 11.89 5.98 -35.74
CA GLN A 10 10.71 5.16 -36.06
C GLN A 10 10.67 3.85 -35.26
N PRO A 11 10.67 3.91 -33.92
CA PRO A 11 10.82 2.73 -33.06
C PRO A 11 9.73 1.66 -33.28
N GLN A 12 8.55 2.04 -33.75
CA GLN A 12 7.44 1.16 -34.13
C GLN A 12 7.78 0.11 -35.22
N ARG A 13 8.83 0.33 -36.01
CA ARG A 13 9.27 -0.61 -37.06
C ARG A 13 10.23 -1.68 -36.53
N VAL A 14 10.75 -1.53 -35.32
CA VAL A 14 11.71 -2.45 -34.72
C VAL A 14 10.99 -3.65 -34.09
N TRP A 15 11.42 -4.88 -34.43
CA TRP A 15 10.81 -6.11 -33.91
C TRP A 15 10.86 -6.19 -32.38
N LEU A 16 11.97 -5.76 -31.77
CA LEU A 16 12.17 -5.75 -30.33
C LEU A 16 11.06 -4.96 -29.62
N ARG A 17 10.69 -3.77 -30.13
CA ARG A 17 9.58 -2.99 -29.56
C ARG A 17 8.26 -3.75 -29.59
N ARG A 18 8.01 -4.51 -30.66
CA ARG A 18 6.77 -5.31 -30.79
C ARG A 18 6.74 -6.45 -29.79
N ALA A 19 7.88 -7.12 -29.58
CA ALA A 19 8.01 -8.17 -28.57
C ALA A 19 7.81 -7.60 -27.16
N VAL A 20 8.49 -6.51 -26.82
CA VAL A 20 8.35 -5.82 -25.52
C VAL A 20 6.91 -5.34 -25.31
N PHE A 21 6.24 -4.86 -26.37
CA PHE A 21 4.81 -4.51 -26.30
C PHE A 21 3.93 -5.70 -25.92
N GLN A 22 4.20 -6.91 -26.45
CA GLN A 22 3.43 -8.10 -26.06
C GLN A 22 3.66 -8.45 -24.59
N VAL A 23 4.91 -8.41 -24.13
CA VAL A 23 5.24 -8.64 -22.71
C VAL A 23 4.51 -7.63 -21.82
N HIS A 24 4.61 -6.33 -22.14
CA HIS A 24 3.92 -5.27 -21.42
C HIS A 24 2.40 -5.47 -21.39
N LEU A 25 1.79 -5.79 -22.54
CA LEU A 25 0.35 -6.01 -22.65
C LEU A 25 -0.11 -7.18 -21.78
N TRP A 26 0.53 -8.34 -21.90
CA TRP A 26 0.07 -9.55 -21.22
C TRP A 26 0.34 -9.53 -19.72
N ILE A 27 1.47 -8.96 -19.29
CA ILE A 27 1.70 -8.72 -17.85
C ILE A 27 0.66 -7.72 -17.34
N GLY A 28 0.44 -6.61 -18.04
CA GLY A 28 -0.51 -5.58 -17.61
C GLY A 28 -1.94 -6.09 -17.47
N ILE A 29 -2.39 -6.98 -18.36
CA ILE A 29 -3.69 -7.65 -18.24
C ILE A 29 -3.67 -8.68 -17.11
N GLY A 30 -2.60 -9.49 -17.00
CA GLY A 30 -2.51 -10.60 -16.06
C GLY A 30 -2.48 -10.17 -14.59
N ILE A 31 -1.75 -9.10 -14.26
CA ILE A 31 -1.57 -8.63 -12.87
C ILE A 31 -2.30 -7.31 -12.58
N GLY A 32 -3.13 -6.84 -13.50
CA GLY A 32 -3.71 -5.51 -13.42
C GLY A 32 -4.67 -5.27 -12.26
N LEU A 33 -5.57 -6.23 -11.98
CA LEU A 33 -6.46 -6.16 -10.81
C LEU A 33 -5.67 -6.22 -9.49
N TYR A 34 -4.60 -7.01 -9.47
CA TYR A 34 -3.67 -7.06 -8.35
C TYR A 34 -3.00 -5.68 -8.12
N ILE A 35 -2.52 -5.02 -9.17
CA ILE A 35 -1.95 -3.66 -9.08
C ILE A 35 -2.99 -2.66 -8.57
N VAL A 36 -4.24 -2.73 -9.03
CA VAL A 36 -5.32 -1.86 -8.54
C VAL A 36 -5.54 -2.07 -7.05
N MET A 37 -5.63 -3.32 -6.60
CA MET A 37 -5.80 -3.65 -5.19
C MET A 37 -4.67 -3.04 -4.35
N LEU A 38 -3.41 -3.27 -4.72
CA LEU A 38 -2.26 -2.72 -3.98
C LEU A 38 -2.22 -1.20 -3.98
N SER A 39 -2.53 -0.57 -5.12
CA SER A 39 -2.57 0.87 -5.26
C SER A 39 -3.64 1.50 -4.35
N LEU A 40 -4.82 0.89 -4.25
CA LEU A 40 -5.90 1.33 -3.37
C LEU A 40 -5.55 1.12 -1.91
N THR A 41 -5.15 -0.09 -1.52
CA THR A 41 -4.82 -0.42 -0.12
C THR A 41 -3.63 0.39 0.39
N GLY A 42 -2.58 0.55 -0.42
CA GLY A 42 -1.42 1.37 -0.08
C GLY A 42 -1.78 2.85 0.12
N SER A 43 -2.62 3.41 -0.76
CA SER A 43 -3.07 4.81 -0.64
C SER A 43 -3.91 5.04 0.63
N VAL A 44 -4.72 4.06 1.03
CA VAL A 44 -5.48 4.11 2.29
C VAL A 44 -4.55 3.96 3.50
N LEU A 45 -3.58 3.06 3.45
CA LEU A 45 -2.63 2.78 4.55
C LEU A 45 -1.71 3.96 4.90
N VAL A 46 -1.51 4.90 3.99
CA VAL A 46 -0.86 6.19 4.28
C VAL A 46 -1.56 6.94 5.43
N TYR A 47 -2.88 6.71 5.62
CA TYR A 47 -3.70 7.29 6.68
C TYR A 47 -3.92 6.36 7.89
N ARG A 48 -3.11 5.31 8.07
CA ARG A 48 -3.30 4.34 9.16
C ARG A 48 -3.48 4.95 10.55
N THR A 49 -2.77 6.04 10.86
CA THR A 49 -2.84 6.71 12.17
C THR A 49 -4.15 7.47 12.32
N GLU A 50 -4.62 8.10 11.25
CA GLU A 50 -5.91 8.78 11.18
C GLU A 50 -7.06 7.77 11.26
N LEU A 51 -6.96 6.65 10.54
CA LEU A 51 -7.94 5.56 10.59
C LEU A 51 -8.07 4.97 11.98
N ASP A 52 -6.94 4.69 12.65
CA ASP A 52 -6.94 4.22 14.03
C ASP A 52 -7.59 5.26 14.96
N ARG A 53 -7.24 6.53 14.82
CA ARG A 53 -7.79 7.62 15.66
C ARG A 53 -9.28 7.85 15.44
N TRP A 54 -9.74 7.84 14.19
CA TRP A 54 -11.15 8.10 13.85
C TRP A 54 -12.07 6.96 14.27
N LEU A 55 -11.54 5.74 14.31
CA LEU A 55 -12.27 4.54 14.70
C LEU A 55 -11.76 3.98 16.05
N ALA A 56 -11.19 4.87 16.88
CA ALA A 56 -10.66 4.52 18.19
C ALA A 56 -11.77 4.20 19.19
N THR A 57 -11.51 3.26 20.08
CA THR A 57 -12.34 3.05 21.27
C THR A 57 -12.26 4.30 22.15
N PRO A 58 -13.39 4.90 22.57
CA PRO A 58 -13.40 6.04 23.47
C PRO A 58 -12.57 5.77 24.72
N ARG A 59 -11.78 6.76 25.15
CA ARG A 59 -10.99 6.67 26.39
C ARG A 59 -11.42 7.78 27.36
N PRO A 60 -11.53 7.47 28.66
CA PRO A 60 -11.84 8.47 29.67
C PRO A 60 -10.68 9.44 29.80
N GLN A 61 -10.97 10.66 30.26
CA GLN A 61 -9.92 11.59 30.65
C GLN A 61 -9.26 11.10 31.94
N PHE A 62 -7.93 11.15 31.99
CA PHE A 62 -7.20 10.82 33.22
C PHE A 62 -7.42 11.94 34.24
N ASP A 63 -8.03 11.59 35.37
CA ASP A 63 -8.16 12.47 36.53
C ASP A 63 -7.34 11.89 37.70
N ALA A 64 -6.41 12.70 38.21
CA ALA A 64 -5.55 12.33 39.34
C ALA A 64 -6.28 12.47 40.69
N ASN A 65 -7.32 13.29 40.75
CA ASN A 65 -8.03 13.67 41.97
C ASN A 65 -9.37 12.95 42.10
N ALA A 66 -9.92 12.41 41.00
CA ALA A 66 -11.13 11.61 41.06
C ALA A 66 -10.88 10.27 41.78
N GLN A 67 -11.83 9.90 42.65
CA GLN A 67 -11.85 8.59 43.27
C GLN A 67 -12.09 7.53 42.19
N ARG A 68 -11.20 6.54 42.14
CA ARG A 68 -11.33 5.40 41.24
C ARG A 68 -12.18 4.33 41.92
N LEU A 69 -12.93 3.60 41.11
CA LEU A 69 -13.59 2.38 41.54
C LEU A 69 -12.54 1.35 41.99
N SER A 70 -12.86 0.61 43.04
CA SER A 70 -12.09 -0.54 43.47
C SER A 70 -12.14 -1.65 42.42
N LYS A 71 -11.22 -2.61 42.52
CA LYS A 71 -11.21 -3.78 41.63
C LYS A 71 -12.53 -4.54 41.71
N GLU A 72 -13.09 -4.67 42.91
CA GLU A 72 -14.37 -5.35 43.18
C GLU A 72 -15.55 -4.60 42.56
N GLU A 73 -15.54 -3.26 42.62
CA GLU A 73 -16.58 -2.43 42.00
C GLU A 73 -16.54 -2.52 40.46
N LEU A 74 -15.33 -2.53 39.87
CA LEU A 74 -15.16 -2.77 38.43
C LEU A 74 -15.60 -4.17 38.02
N GLN A 75 -15.32 -5.19 38.85
CA GLN A 75 -15.83 -6.54 38.62
C GLN A 75 -17.36 -6.59 38.68
N ALA A 76 -17.98 -5.89 39.64
CA ALA A 76 -19.44 -5.82 39.74
C ALA A 76 -20.06 -5.13 38.51
N ALA A 77 -19.44 -4.04 38.04
CA ALA A 77 -19.86 -3.37 36.81
C ALA A 77 -19.74 -4.29 35.59
N ALA A 78 -18.63 -5.02 35.46
CA ALA A 78 -18.42 -5.98 34.37
C ALA A 78 -19.41 -7.14 34.41
N ARG A 79 -19.69 -7.73 35.60
CA ARG A 79 -20.72 -8.78 35.75
C ARG A 79 -22.10 -8.30 35.34
N ARG A 80 -22.43 -7.03 35.61
CA ARG A 80 -23.71 -6.43 35.20
C ARG A 80 -23.79 -6.24 33.68
N ALA A 81 -22.70 -5.81 33.06
CA ALA A 81 -22.63 -5.62 31.61
C ALA A 81 -22.57 -6.95 30.83
N TYR A 82 -22.00 -7.99 31.43
CA TYR A 82 -21.76 -9.30 30.80
C TYR A 82 -22.27 -10.46 31.66
N PRO A 83 -23.59 -10.63 31.81
CA PRO A 83 -24.15 -11.76 32.54
C PRO A 83 -23.77 -13.08 31.87
N GLY A 84 -23.26 -14.03 32.66
CA GLY A 84 -22.83 -15.35 32.17
C GLY A 84 -21.39 -15.42 31.64
N TYR A 85 -20.59 -14.37 31.84
CA TYR A 85 -19.13 -14.43 31.67
C TYR A 85 -18.44 -14.51 33.03
N ASP A 86 -17.38 -15.29 33.10
CA ASP A 86 -16.47 -15.32 34.24
C ASP A 86 -15.39 -14.25 34.09
N ILE A 87 -15.04 -13.57 35.17
CA ILE A 87 -13.97 -12.55 35.16
C ILE A 87 -12.66 -13.25 35.53
N VAL A 88 -11.75 -13.30 34.57
CA VAL A 88 -10.44 -13.95 34.71
C VAL A 88 -9.42 -13.01 35.33
N GLU A 89 -9.35 -11.78 34.82
CA GLU A 89 -8.35 -10.80 35.24
C GLU A 89 -8.91 -9.37 35.11
N VAL A 90 -8.56 -8.51 36.07
CA VAL A 90 -8.75 -7.06 35.95
C VAL A 90 -7.38 -6.42 36.00
N ARG A 91 -7.00 -5.77 34.91
CA ARG A 91 -5.80 -4.94 34.80
C ARG A 91 -6.18 -3.48 34.98
N ASP A 92 -5.90 -2.96 36.16
CA ASP A 92 -6.28 -1.62 36.63
C ASP A 92 -5.07 -0.68 36.77
N ARG A 93 -3.98 -0.94 36.03
CA ARG A 93 -2.82 -0.04 35.98
C ARG A 93 -3.15 1.22 35.17
N ILE A 94 -3.91 2.12 35.79
CA ILE A 94 -4.38 3.37 35.20
C ILE A 94 -3.26 4.41 35.22
N THR A 95 -2.92 4.91 34.04
CA THR A 95 -1.91 5.96 33.84
C THR A 95 -2.44 7.05 32.93
N ARG A 96 -1.77 8.21 32.86
CA ARG A 96 -2.12 9.26 31.88
C ARG A 96 -2.13 8.76 30.44
N ARG A 97 -1.28 7.78 30.10
CA ARG A 97 -1.21 7.19 28.75
C ARG A 97 -2.21 6.07 28.53
N ASN A 98 -2.68 5.43 29.60
CA ASN A 98 -3.69 4.38 29.56
C ASN A 98 -4.72 4.60 30.68
N PRO A 99 -5.71 5.49 30.48
CA PRO A 99 -6.64 5.88 31.52
C PRO A 99 -7.84 4.92 31.69
N ALA A 100 -7.85 3.77 31.00
CA ALA A 100 -8.91 2.77 31.07
C ALA A 100 -8.42 1.50 31.80
N ALA A 101 -9.33 0.82 32.51
CA ALA A 101 -9.09 -0.51 33.05
C ALA A 101 -9.39 -1.56 31.98
N ALA A 102 -8.57 -2.61 31.87
CA ALA A 102 -8.86 -3.74 30.98
C ALA A 102 -9.37 -4.93 31.80
N ILE A 103 -10.48 -5.52 31.39
CA ILE A 103 -11.11 -6.67 32.05
C ILE A 103 -11.17 -7.83 31.07
N TYR A 104 -10.61 -8.97 31.51
CA TYR A 104 -10.64 -10.23 30.80
C TYR A 104 -11.85 -11.04 31.26
N LEU A 105 -12.74 -11.32 30.31
CA LEU A 105 -13.97 -12.07 30.46
C LEU A 105 -13.82 -13.40 29.72
N GLU A 106 -14.31 -14.49 30.30
CA GLU A 106 -14.30 -15.80 29.67
C GLU A 106 -15.69 -16.41 29.65
N ARG A 107 -16.02 -17.09 28.55
CA ARG A 107 -17.23 -17.89 28.44
C ARG A 107 -17.01 -19.00 27.42
N ASP A 108 -17.40 -20.23 27.78
CA ASP A 108 -17.36 -21.40 26.90
C ASP A 108 -15.96 -21.62 26.26
N GLY A 109 -14.89 -21.31 27.02
CA GLY A 109 -13.49 -21.41 26.56
C GLY A 109 -13.01 -20.27 25.65
N ALA A 110 -13.85 -19.25 25.38
CA ALA A 110 -13.48 -18.06 24.61
C ALA A 110 -13.22 -16.86 25.54
N THR A 111 -12.04 -16.25 25.41
CA THR A 111 -11.68 -15.03 26.15
C THR A 111 -12.02 -13.77 25.38
N LYS A 112 -12.53 -12.75 26.08
CA LYS A 112 -12.88 -11.43 25.57
C LYS A 112 -12.26 -10.37 26.48
N GLU A 113 -11.57 -9.40 25.89
CA GLU A 113 -10.98 -8.28 26.64
C GLU A 113 -11.77 -7.00 26.38
N ARG A 114 -12.14 -6.28 27.44
CA ARG A 114 -12.93 -5.04 27.36
C ARG A 114 -12.31 -3.92 28.19
N LEU A 115 -12.40 -2.71 27.67
CA LEU A 115 -12.00 -1.50 28.38
C LEU A 115 -13.17 -0.97 29.20
N PHE A 116 -12.92 -0.64 30.45
CA PHE A 116 -13.88 -0.01 31.35
C PHE A 116 -13.36 1.34 31.85
N ASN A 117 -14.28 2.27 32.06
CA ASN A 117 -14.00 3.55 32.70
C ASN A 117 -13.71 3.31 34.20
N PRO A 118 -12.50 3.60 34.70
CA PRO A 118 -12.13 3.31 36.08
C PRO A 118 -12.82 4.23 37.10
N TYR A 119 -13.54 5.25 36.65
CA TYR A 119 -14.25 6.20 37.51
C TYR A 119 -15.77 5.96 37.53
N THR A 120 -16.36 5.50 36.42
CA THR A 120 -17.82 5.32 36.30
C THR A 120 -18.26 3.85 36.17
N GLY A 121 -17.33 2.94 35.84
CA GLY A 121 -17.66 1.53 35.57
C GLY A 121 -18.34 1.30 34.22
N GLU A 122 -18.38 2.31 33.35
CA GLU A 122 -18.92 2.20 31.99
C GLU A 122 -18.02 1.32 31.10
N ASP A 123 -18.61 0.42 30.31
CA ASP A 123 -17.90 -0.33 29.27
C ASP A 123 -17.62 0.59 28.07
N LEU A 124 -16.35 0.79 27.79
CA LEU A 124 -15.86 1.69 26.74
C LEU A 124 -15.76 1.01 25.39
N GLY A 125 -15.70 -0.34 25.34
CA GLY A 125 -15.49 -1.07 24.09
C GLY A 125 -14.33 -2.06 24.14
N ASP A 126 -13.98 -2.54 22.95
CA ASP A 126 -12.87 -3.47 22.75
C ASP A 126 -11.51 -2.76 22.92
N VAL A 127 -10.51 -3.51 23.40
CA VAL A 127 -9.13 -3.02 23.56
C VAL A 127 -8.50 -2.72 22.20
N THR A 128 -8.70 -3.63 21.25
CA THR A 128 -8.35 -3.42 19.85
C THR A 128 -9.43 -2.56 19.22
N THR A 129 -9.04 -1.37 18.75
CA THR A 129 -9.98 -0.44 18.12
C THR A 129 -10.46 -0.99 16.78
N LYS A 130 -11.66 -0.59 16.33
CA LYS A 130 -12.12 -0.92 14.97
C LYS A 130 -11.15 -0.41 13.90
N GLY A 131 -10.50 0.72 14.19
CA GLY A 131 -9.46 1.29 13.35
C GLY A 131 -8.21 0.42 13.27
N GLN A 132 -7.71 -0.10 14.40
CA GLN A 132 -6.60 -1.06 14.44
C GLN A 132 -6.93 -2.32 13.65
N PHE A 133 -8.13 -2.88 13.85
CA PHE A 133 -8.56 -4.05 13.08
C PHE A 133 -8.53 -3.77 11.57
N LEU A 134 -9.15 -2.67 11.13
CA LEU A 134 -9.18 -2.29 9.72
C LEU A 134 -7.77 -2.05 9.14
N VAL A 135 -6.91 -1.35 9.88
CA VAL A 135 -5.53 -1.08 9.48
C VAL A 135 -4.72 -2.37 9.36
N LEU A 136 -4.86 -3.28 10.33
CA LEU A 136 -4.18 -4.58 10.30
C LEU A 136 -4.68 -5.43 9.13
N TRP A 137 -5.99 -5.48 8.90
CA TRP A 137 -6.57 -6.21 7.78
C TRP A 137 -6.09 -5.64 6.43
N LEU A 138 -6.10 -4.31 6.27
CA LEU A 138 -5.59 -3.64 5.06
C LEU A 138 -4.10 -3.90 4.87
N ALA A 139 -3.30 -3.87 5.94
CA ALA A 139 -1.87 -4.15 5.90
C ALA A 139 -1.61 -5.61 5.51
N GLN A 140 -2.32 -6.57 6.08
CA GLN A 140 -2.21 -7.99 5.70
C GLN A 140 -2.61 -8.22 4.24
N LEU A 141 -3.64 -7.53 3.75
CA LEU A 141 -4.02 -7.60 2.34
C LEU A 141 -2.96 -6.97 1.42
N HIS A 142 -2.36 -5.85 1.82
CA HIS A 142 -1.36 -5.14 1.04
C HIS A 142 0.02 -5.82 1.05
N ASP A 143 0.46 -6.30 2.21
CA ASP A 143 1.80 -6.84 2.42
C ASP A 143 1.87 -8.34 2.11
N ASP A 144 0.85 -9.08 2.54
CA ASP A 144 0.85 -10.54 2.61
C ASP A 144 -0.35 -11.17 1.87
N LEU A 145 -1.15 -10.40 1.12
CA LEU A 145 -2.31 -10.88 0.36
C LEU A 145 -3.34 -11.69 1.17
N LEU A 146 -3.37 -11.53 2.50
CA LEU A 146 -4.14 -12.36 3.45
C LEU A 146 -3.73 -13.86 3.45
N MET A 147 -2.49 -14.18 3.07
CA MET A 147 -1.95 -15.55 2.96
C MET A 147 -0.72 -15.79 3.87
N ASP A 148 -0.65 -15.06 4.98
CA ASP A 148 0.45 -15.10 5.96
C ASP A 148 1.86 -15.04 5.31
N MET A 149 2.81 -15.81 5.83
CA MET A 149 4.21 -15.83 5.37
C MET A 149 4.36 -16.13 3.88
N SER A 150 3.49 -16.95 3.30
CA SER A 150 3.56 -17.31 1.88
C SER A 150 3.15 -16.14 0.98
N GLY A 151 2.23 -15.30 1.45
CA GLY A 151 1.70 -14.19 0.69
C GLY A 151 2.71 -13.09 0.45
N ARG A 152 3.61 -12.82 1.42
CA ARG A 152 4.71 -11.87 1.24
C ARG A 152 5.60 -12.20 0.05
N PHE A 153 5.95 -13.48 -0.09
CA PHE A 153 6.74 -13.98 -1.20
C PHE A 153 6.02 -13.76 -2.54
N TRP A 154 4.75 -14.17 -2.62
CA TRP A 154 3.94 -13.97 -3.84
C TRP A 154 3.73 -12.50 -4.19
N ASN A 155 3.55 -11.65 -3.19
CA ASN A 155 3.46 -10.20 -3.35
C ASN A 155 4.79 -9.62 -3.88
N GLY A 156 5.93 -10.16 -3.43
CA GLY A 156 7.24 -9.86 -3.98
C GLY A 156 7.38 -10.26 -5.46
N ILE A 157 6.91 -11.45 -5.85
CA ILE A 157 6.86 -11.88 -7.26
C ILE A 157 5.96 -10.97 -8.09
N GLY A 158 4.76 -10.63 -7.59
CA GLY A 158 3.87 -9.69 -8.25
C GLY A 158 4.48 -8.31 -8.44
N SER A 159 5.24 -7.84 -7.45
CA SER A 159 5.98 -6.56 -7.50
C SER A 159 7.18 -6.60 -8.46
N ALA A 160 7.84 -7.77 -8.59
CA ALA A 160 8.87 -7.99 -9.59
C ALA A 160 8.28 -7.93 -11.02
N LEU A 161 7.12 -8.58 -11.24
CA LEU A 161 6.38 -8.47 -12.51
C LEU A 161 5.93 -7.04 -12.80
N ALA A 162 5.48 -6.29 -11.78
CA ALA A 162 5.15 -4.88 -11.92
C ALA A 162 6.39 -4.04 -12.29
N THR A 163 7.56 -4.36 -11.75
CA THR A 163 8.83 -3.71 -12.14
C THR A 163 9.14 -3.97 -13.62
N ILE A 164 9.00 -5.21 -14.08
CA ILE A 164 9.14 -5.55 -15.51
C ILE A 164 8.11 -4.78 -16.34
N LEU A 165 6.86 -4.66 -15.86
CA LEU A 165 5.81 -3.91 -16.55
C LEU A 165 6.17 -2.43 -16.72
N VAL A 166 6.72 -1.79 -15.70
CA VAL A 166 7.17 -0.39 -15.74
C VAL A 166 8.37 -0.21 -16.67
N LEU A 167 9.36 -1.11 -16.61
CA LEU A 167 10.54 -1.07 -17.48
C LEU A 167 10.18 -1.33 -18.96
N THR A 168 9.31 -2.29 -19.23
CA THR A 168 8.80 -2.51 -20.59
C THR A 168 7.94 -1.36 -21.07
N GLY A 169 7.19 -0.72 -20.16
CA GLY A 169 6.40 0.48 -20.42
C GLY A 169 7.24 1.66 -20.91
N SER A 170 8.40 1.91 -20.30
CA SER A 170 9.30 3.00 -20.72
C SER A 170 9.87 2.78 -22.13
N VAL A 171 10.17 1.53 -22.47
CA VAL A 171 10.62 1.11 -23.81
C VAL A 171 9.49 1.26 -24.84
N VAL A 172 8.26 0.87 -24.50
CA VAL A 172 7.08 0.99 -25.38
C VAL A 172 6.67 2.45 -25.57
N TRP A 173 6.80 3.26 -24.51
CA TRP A 173 6.41 4.67 -24.48
C TRP A 173 7.13 5.48 -25.57
N TRP A 174 8.41 5.20 -25.82
CA TRP A 174 9.24 5.97 -26.76
C TRP A 174 8.58 6.09 -28.16
N PRO A 175 8.10 7.28 -28.56
CA PRO A 175 7.37 7.48 -29.82
C PRO A 175 8.29 7.94 -30.98
N GLY A 176 9.59 8.09 -30.70
CA GLY A 176 10.59 8.67 -31.60
C GLY A 176 10.82 10.17 -31.37
N ILE A 177 12.02 10.64 -31.73
CA ILE A 177 12.53 11.98 -31.43
C ILE A 177 11.70 13.14 -32.03
N GLN A 178 10.88 12.88 -33.05
CA GLN A 178 10.03 13.92 -33.65
C GLN A 178 8.71 14.12 -32.92
N ARG A 179 8.28 13.14 -32.10
CA ARG A 179 6.93 13.10 -31.52
C ARG A 179 6.92 13.09 -29.99
N TRP A 180 8.06 12.90 -29.34
CA TRP A 180 8.14 12.75 -27.87
C TRP A 180 7.47 13.90 -27.10
N ARG A 181 7.62 15.15 -27.54
CA ARG A 181 6.98 16.31 -26.88
C ARG A 181 5.46 16.21 -26.86
N ARG A 182 4.85 15.61 -27.90
CA ARG A 182 3.39 15.42 -27.96
C ARG A 182 2.90 14.35 -26.98
N SER A 183 3.78 13.42 -26.60
CA SER A 183 3.46 12.34 -25.65
C SER A 183 3.54 12.76 -24.17
N LEU A 184 3.90 14.01 -23.90
CA LEU A 184 3.98 14.59 -22.56
C LEU A 184 2.68 15.25 -22.08
N GLY A 185 1.78 15.58 -23.01
CA GLY A 185 0.55 16.32 -22.73
C GLY A 185 -0.70 15.46 -22.88
N VAL A 186 -1.78 15.89 -22.26
CA VAL A 186 -3.11 15.27 -22.40
C VAL A 186 -4.01 16.17 -23.23
N SER A 187 -4.44 15.70 -24.40
CA SER A 187 -5.42 16.42 -25.22
C SER A 187 -6.84 15.95 -24.88
N VAL A 188 -7.69 16.88 -24.45
CA VAL A 188 -9.14 16.65 -24.33
C VAL A 188 -9.87 16.78 -25.67
N ALA A 189 -9.27 17.51 -26.62
CA ALA A 189 -9.73 17.57 -28.00
C ALA A 189 -9.33 16.27 -28.74
N GLY A 190 -10.28 15.64 -29.43
CA GLY A 190 -10.05 14.40 -30.20
C GLY A 190 -10.80 13.16 -29.70
N GLY A 191 -11.68 13.32 -28.71
CA GLY A 191 -12.58 12.26 -28.24
C GLY A 191 -11.93 11.22 -27.33
N TRP A 192 -12.75 10.31 -26.80
CA TRP A 192 -12.38 9.41 -25.70
C TRP A 192 -11.14 8.54 -25.98
N ARG A 193 -11.01 7.99 -27.21
CA ARG A 193 -9.86 7.14 -27.58
C ARG A 193 -8.54 7.90 -27.51
N ARG A 194 -8.51 9.14 -28.00
CA ARG A 194 -7.31 9.98 -27.99
C ARG A 194 -6.96 10.40 -26.57
N PHE A 195 -7.96 10.83 -25.81
CA PHE A 195 -7.81 11.19 -24.41
C PHE A 195 -7.20 10.04 -23.58
N THR A 196 -7.75 8.83 -23.68
CA THR A 196 -7.22 7.67 -22.92
C THR A 196 -5.79 7.31 -23.28
N TRP A 197 -5.43 7.43 -24.57
CA TRP A 197 -4.06 7.19 -25.03
C TRP A 197 -3.09 8.24 -24.49
N ASP A 198 -3.46 9.52 -24.62
CA ASP A 198 -2.63 10.62 -24.16
C ASP A 198 -2.48 10.61 -22.64
N LEU A 199 -3.55 10.30 -21.90
CA LEU A 199 -3.52 10.13 -20.44
C LEU A 199 -2.58 9.00 -20.03
N HIS A 200 -2.70 7.81 -20.62
CA HIS A 200 -1.80 6.68 -20.32
C HIS A 200 -0.34 7.02 -20.64
N SER A 201 -0.10 7.66 -21.79
CA SER A 201 1.25 8.07 -22.22
C SER A 201 1.86 9.13 -21.30
N ALA A 202 1.10 10.17 -20.95
CA ALA A 202 1.57 11.27 -20.12
C ALA A 202 1.75 10.83 -18.66
N ALA A 203 0.77 10.13 -18.09
CA ALA A 203 0.87 9.61 -16.73
C ALA A 203 2.03 8.61 -16.60
N GLY A 204 2.17 7.69 -17.55
CA GLY A 204 3.28 6.73 -17.56
C GLY A 204 4.65 7.42 -17.62
N PHE A 205 4.78 8.55 -18.31
CA PHE A 205 6.03 9.31 -18.35
C PHE A 205 6.28 10.11 -17.06
N TRP A 206 5.34 10.97 -16.67
CA TRP A 206 5.52 11.89 -15.54
C TRP A 206 5.59 11.16 -14.20
N LEU A 207 4.90 10.03 -14.09
CA LEU A 207 4.85 9.23 -12.88
C LEU A 207 5.83 8.05 -12.92
N PHE A 208 6.64 7.91 -13.99
CA PHE A 208 7.62 6.83 -14.12
C PHE A 208 8.51 6.65 -12.88
N PRO A 209 9.11 7.72 -12.30
CA PRO A 209 9.96 7.55 -11.12
C PRO A 209 9.20 6.97 -9.92
N PHE A 210 7.95 7.37 -9.73
CA PHE A 210 7.10 6.88 -8.63
C PHE A 210 6.66 5.43 -8.88
N LEU A 211 6.22 5.12 -10.10
CA LEU A 211 5.83 3.76 -10.49
C LEU A 211 6.99 2.78 -10.32
N LEU A 212 8.19 3.16 -10.75
CA LEU A 212 9.40 2.36 -10.60
C LEU A 212 9.81 2.23 -9.14
N MET A 213 9.77 3.33 -8.38
CA MET A 213 10.09 3.33 -6.96
C MET A 213 9.18 2.36 -6.21
N TRP A 214 7.84 2.45 -6.34
CA TRP A 214 6.91 1.54 -5.67
C TRP A 214 7.03 0.09 -6.13
N SER A 215 7.24 -0.17 -7.42
CA SER A 215 7.37 -1.55 -7.91
C SER A 215 8.66 -2.22 -7.42
N VAL A 216 9.79 -1.49 -7.43
CA VAL A 216 11.09 -2.00 -6.98
C VAL A 216 11.12 -2.17 -5.47
N SER A 217 10.59 -1.19 -4.73
CA SER A 217 10.47 -1.31 -3.27
C SER A 217 9.52 -2.42 -2.84
N GLY A 218 8.38 -2.61 -3.52
CA GLY A 218 7.50 -3.75 -3.25
C GLY A 218 8.20 -5.09 -3.49
N PHE A 219 9.03 -5.17 -4.53
CA PHE A 219 9.84 -6.36 -4.81
C PHE A 219 10.85 -6.60 -3.68
N TYR A 220 11.59 -5.57 -3.29
CA TYR A 220 12.53 -5.63 -2.17
C TYR A 220 11.87 -6.03 -0.83
N LEU A 221 10.72 -5.45 -0.50
CA LEU A 221 10.01 -5.74 0.76
C LEU A 221 9.41 -7.16 0.81
N GLY A 222 9.07 -7.72 -0.35
CA GLY A 222 8.58 -9.10 -0.46
C GLY A 222 9.71 -10.14 -0.53
N ILE A 223 10.77 -9.84 -1.29
CA ILE A 223 11.90 -10.73 -1.53
C ILE A 223 13.20 -9.89 -1.43
N PRO A 224 13.74 -9.69 -0.23
CA PRO A 224 14.90 -8.80 -0.03
C PRO A 224 16.22 -9.36 -0.57
N GLN A 225 16.33 -10.69 -0.67
CA GLN A 225 17.60 -11.39 -0.88
C GLN A 225 18.37 -10.95 -2.13
N PRO A 226 17.75 -10.83 -3.33
CA PRO A 226 18.43 -10.32 -4.51
C PRO A 226 19.05 -8.92 -4.35
N PHE A 227 18.49 -8.10 -3.46
CA PHE A 227 18.99 -6.74 -3.20
C PHE A 227 20.11 -6.76 -2.17
N THR A 228 19.96 -7.52 -1.09
CA THR A 228 21.02 -7.65 -0.06
C THR A 228 22.24 -8.34 -0.64
N ASP A 229 22.06 -9.40 -1.42
CA ASP A 229 23.15 -10.11 -2.10
C ASP A 229 23.91 -9.19 -3.07
N LEU A 230 23.19 -8.31 -3.77
CA LEU A 230 23.81 -7.31 -4.64
C LEU A 230 24.62 -6.29 -3.84
N VAL A 231 24.11 -5.82 -2.70
CA VAL A 231 24.84 -4.90 -1.81
C VAL A 231 26.09 -5.57 -1.27
N ASP A 232 25.99 -6.82 -0.82
CA ASP A 232 27.10 -7.61 -0.29
C ASP A 232 28.15 -7.90 -1.38
N ALA A 233 27.74 -8.04 -2.65
CA ALA A 233 28.65 -8.24 -3.77
C ALA A 233 29.47 -6.99 -4.13
N ILE A 234 29.00 -5.79 -3.79
CA ILE A 234 29.65 -4.51 -4.15
C ILE A 234 30.18 -3.74 -2.94
N SER A 235 30.01 -4.26 -1.72
CA SER A 235 30.41 -3.60 -0.47
C SER A 235 30.75 -4.64 0.60
N ASP A 236 31.82 -4.40 1.37
CA ASP A 236 32.25 -5.32 2.43
C ASP A 236 31.15 -5.51 3.49
N PRO A 237 30.64 -6.74 3.70
CA PRO A 237 29.64 -7.04 4.73
C PRO A 237 30.13 -6.80 6.16
N GLN A 238 31.45 -6.76 6.38
CA GLN A 238 32.06 -6.53 7.70
C GLN A 238 32.55 -5.09 7.89
N ALA A 239 32.28 -4.19 6.93
CA ALA A 239 32.66 -2.79 7.04
C ALA A 239 32.09 -2.15 8.31
N GLN A 240 32.93 -1.44 9.06
CA GLN A 240 32.50 -0.65 10.21
C GLN A 240 31.85 0.65 9.70
N GLY A 241 30.52 0.76 9.81
CA GLY A 241 29.76 1.95 9.43
C GLY A 241 28.55 1.66 8.54
N GLU A 242 27.83 2.70 8.11
CA GLU A 242 26.71 2.57 7.18
C GLU A 242 27.21 2.30 5.76
N ARG A 243 26.78 1.20 5.15
CA ARG A 243 27.10 0.91 3.74
C ARG A 243 26.15 1.72 2.83
N PRO A 244 26.64 2.35 1.75
CA PRO A 244 25.80 3.12 0.84
C PRO A 244 24.59 2.34 0.30
N GLY A 245 24.76 1.03 0.05
CA GLY A 245 23.69 0.14 -0.38
C GLY A 245 22.57 -0.02 0.65
N ASP A 246 22.91 -0.23 1.92
CA ASP A 246 21.93 -0.34 3.01
C ASP A 246 21.17 0.98 3.20
N VAL A 247 21.88 2.11 3.11
CA VAL A 247 21.27 3.44 3.16
C VAL A 247 20.27 3.62 2.01
N ALA A 248 20.64 3.21 0.80
CA ALA A 248 19.75 3.27 -0.36
C ALA A 248 18.49 2.40 -0.18
N LEU A 249 18.64 1.16 0.31
CA LEU A 249 17.51 0.26 0.60
C LEU A 249 16.60 0.79 1.72
N TYR A 250 17.19 1.39 2.76
CA TYR A 250 16.44 2.07 3.80
C TYR A 250 15.60 3.23 3.25
N TRP A 251 16.18 4.09 2.40
CA TRP A 251 15.44 5.18 1.76
C TRP A 251 14.35 4.67 0.81
N LEU A 252 14.63 3.60 0.06
CA LEU A 252 13.66 2.96 -0.81
C LEU A 252 12.44 2.47 -0.02
N ALA A 253 12.66 1.78 1.10
CA ALA A 253 11.58 1.36 2.00
C ALA A 253 10.85 2.55 2.63
N ARG A 254 11.59 3.58 3.07
CA ARG A 254 11.01 4.79 3.67
C ARG A 254 10.10 5.54 2.71
N LEU A 255 10.52 5.69 1.45
CA LEU A 255 9.71 6.29 0.40
C LEU A 255 8.46 5.46 0.14
N HIS A 256 8.57 4.13 0.12
CA HIS A 256 7.43 3.24 -0.13
C HIS A 256 6.29 3.49 0.86
N PHE A 257 6.60 3.52 2.16
CA PHE A 257 5.57 3.69 3.20
C PHE A 257 4.95 5.09 3.26
N GLY A 258 5.58 6.11 2.65
CA GLY A 258 5.01 7.47 2.61
C GLY A 258 4.64 8.05 3.98
N ARG A 259 5.45 7.80 5.02
CA ARG A 259 5.16 8.23 6.41
C ARG A 259 5.42 9.73 6.61
N TRP A 260 4.63 10.56 5.96
CA TRP A 260 4.72 12.02 6.01
C TRP A 260 3.99 12.58 7.23
N ARG A 261 4.63 13.48 7.97
CA ARG A 261 4.00 14.24 9.08
C ARG A 261 3.13 15.39 8.57
N ASN A 262 3.45 15.93 7.40
CA ASN A 262 2.72 17.03 6.76
C ASN A 262 1.48 16.49 6.04
N GLY A 263 0.29 16.98 6.43
CA GLY A 263 -1.00 16.55 5.88
C GLY A 263 -1.14 16.73 4.36
N PRO A 264 -0.85 17.93 3.80
CA PRO A 264 -0.85 18.15 2.36
C PRO A 264 0.06 17.19 1.58
N LEU A 265 1.31 16.99 2.02
CA LEU A 265 2.23 16.07 1.37
C LEU A 265 1.75 14.62 1.46
N LYS A 266 1.18 14.24 2.61
CA LYS A 266 0.55 12.93 2.79
C LYS A 266 -0.59 12.71 1.78
N ALA A 267 -1.47 13.69 1.61
CA ALA A 267 -2.58 13.63 0.66
C ALA A 267 -2.10 13.56 -0.79
N LEU A 268 -1.09 14.34 -1.15
CA LEU A 268 -0.45 14.25 -2.45
C LEU A 268 0.15 12.86 -2.68
N TRP A 269 0.86 12.32 -1.69
CA TRP A 269 1.47 10.98 -1.79
C TRP A 269 0.43 9.88 -1.98
N ALA A 270 -0.67 9.92 -1.23
CA ALA A 270 -1.79 9.00 -1.40
C ALA A 270 -2.45 9.15 -2.78
N ALA A 271 -2.63 10.37 -3.28
CA ALA A 271 -3.20 10.61 -4.61
C ALA A 271 -2.27 10.08 -5.73
N VAL A 272 -0.96 10.32 -5.64
CA VAL A 272 0.02 9.76 -6.58
C VAL A 272 0.09 8.23 -6.45
N GLY A 273 -0.16 7.68 -5.26
CA GLY A 273 -0.28 6.25 -5.00
C GLY A 273 -1.38 5.55 -5.79
N LEU A 274 -2.36 6.30 -6.32
CA LEU A 274 -3.41 5.81 -7.22
C LEU A 274 -2.97 5.69 -8.69
N ALA A 275 -1.77 6.16 -9.03
CA ALA A 275 -1.25 6.13 -10.39
C ALA A 275 -1.21 4.73 -11.03
N PRO A 276 -0.76 3.65 -10.34
CA PRO A 276 -0.79 2.31 -10.91
C PRO A 276 -2.20 1.86 -11.31
N ALA A 277 -3.22 2.18 -10.49
CA ALA A 277 -4.61 1.89 -10.82
C ALA A 277 -5.09 2.65 -12.07
N VAL A 278 -4.76 3.95 -12.17
CA VAL A 278 -5.05 4.76 -13.36
C VAL A 278 -4.37 4.19 -14.61
N MET A 279 -3.11 3.77 -14.50
CA MET A 279 -2.36 3.15 -15.59
C MET A 279 -3.03 1.84 -16.05
N PHE A 280 -3.47 0.98 -15.12
CA PHE A 280 -4.20 -0.22 -15.48
C PHE A 280 -5.54 0.09 -16.17
N ILE A 281 -6.36 0.96 -15.59
CA ILE A 281 -7.69 1.31 -16.14
C ILE A 281 -7.55 1.87 -17.55
N THR A 282 -6.65 2.83 -17.74
CA THR A 282 -6.41 3.43 -19.06
C THR A 282 -5.86 2.39 -20.06
N GLY A 283 -4.94 1.52 -19.64
CA GLY A 283 -4.42 0.41 -20.43
C GLY A 283 -5.50 -0.58 -20.88
N LEU A 284 -6.37 -1.00 -19.95
CA LEU A 284 -7.49 -1.90 -20.20
C LEU A 284 -8.50 -1.27 -21.17
N VAL A 285 -8.84 0.00 -21.00
CA VAL A 285 -9.73 0.74 -21.91
C VAL A 285 -9.14 0.82 -23.32
N MET A 286 -7.83 1.06 -23.45
CA MET A 286 -7.15 1.04 -24.75
C MET A 286 -7.21 -0.35 -25.40
N TRP A 287 -6.95 -1.42 -24.64
CA TRP A 287 -7.05 -2.80 -25.12
C TRP A 287 -8.47 -3.13 -25.58
N TRP A 288 -9.48 -2.80 -24.77
CA TRP A 288 -10.90 -2.99 -25.09
C TRP A 288 -11.29 -2.29 -26.40
N ASN A 289 -10.90 -1.01 -26.54
CA ASN A 289 -11.17 -0.21 -27.73
C ASN A 289 -10.47 -0.78 -28.99
N ARG A 290 -9.31 -1.43 -28.82
CA ARG A 290 -8.55 -2.02 -29.92
C ARG A 290 -9.09 -3.38 -30.36
N VAL A 291 -9.48 -4.23 -29.41
CA VAL A 291 -9.76 -5.66 -29.66
C VAL A 291 -11.25 -5.97 -29.75
N LEU A 292 -12.04 -5.48 -28.80
CA LEU A 292 -13.44 -5.90 -28.62
C LEU A 292 -14.40 -4.95 -29.35
N ARG A 293 -14.13 -3.66 -29.31
CA ARG A 293 -14.98 -2.63 -29.94
C ARG A 293 -14.86 -2.53 -31.47
N ARG A 294 -14.01 -3.35 -32.10
CA ARG A 294 -13.92 -3.50 -33.57
C ARG A 294 -14.77 -4.67 -34.10
N ARG A 295 -15.35 -5.49 -33.21
CA ARG A 295 -16.15 -6.67 -33.57
C ARG A 295 -17.66 -6.48 -33.34
N GLY A 296 -18.07 -5.29 -32.92
CA GLY A 296 -19.48 -4.91 -32.79
C GLY A 296 -19.67 -3.54 -33.44
N VAL A 297 -20.51 -3.52 -34.48
CA VAL A 297 -20.68 -2.51 -35.54
C VAL A 297 -19.66 -2.62 -36.67
#